data_AF-A0A2V5VDZ6-F1
#
_entry.id   AF-A0A2V5VDZ6-F1
#
_cell.length_a   1.000
_cell.length_b   1.000
_cell.length_c   1.000
_cell.angle_alpha   90.00
_cell.angle_beta   90.00
_cell.angle_gamma   90.00
#
_symmetry.space_group_name_H-M   'P 1'
#
loop_
_entity.id
_entity.type
_entity.pdbx_description
1 polymer ?
#
loop_
_entity_poly.entity_id
_entity_poly.type
_entity_poly.pdbx_seq_one_letter_code
_entity_poly.pdbx_strand_id
1 'polypeptide(L)' 'MCDAIAGRILRIDREGKIVGVLPGPEPGKGRHFDPHQIALDKDNSIFAAEVMPWRVQKFRLK' A
#
# COMPACT_ATOMS: atom_id res chain seq x y z
N MET A 1 -0.38 6.85 -2.66
CA MET A 1 -0.48 7.44 -1.31
C MET A 1 -0.65 6.31 -0.30
N CYS A 2 0.08 6.34 0.81
CA CYS A 2 -0.11 5.40 1.90
C CYS A 2 -1.18 5.93 2.87
N ASP A 3 -2.16 5.10 3.20
CA ASP A 3 -3.22 5.39 4.17
C ASP A 3 -3.15 4.32 5.26
N ALA A 4 -2.21 4.54 6.18
CA ALA A 4 -1.86 3.69 7.31
C ALA A 4 -3.06 3.34 8.19
N ILE A 5 -3.83 4.35 8.58
CA ILE A 5 -4.97 4.21 9.50
C ILE A 5 -6.07 3.33 8.88
N ALA A 6 -6.34 3.50 7.58
CA ALA A 6 -7.31 2.66 6.88
C ALA A 6 -6.68 1.36 6.33
N GLY A 7 -5.40 1.09 6.58
CA GLY A 7 -4.69 -0.10 6.15
C GLY A 7 -4.72 -0.32 4.64
N ARG A 8 -4.39 0.69 3.84
CA ARG A 8 -4.45 0.60 2.36
C ARG A 8 -3.43 1.49 1.65
N ILE A 9 -3.18 1.19 0.38
CA ILE A 9 -2.44 2.06 -0.54
C ILE A 9 -3.39 2.51 -1.64
N LEU A 10 -3.45 3.83 -1.88
CA LEU A 10 -4.32 4.46 -2.86
C LEU A 10 -3.53 4.88 -4.11
N ARG A 11 -4.06 4.57 -5.29
CA ARG A 11 -3.65 5.18 -6.56
C ARG A 11 -4.60 6.34 -6.85
N ILE A 12 -4.03 7.53 -6.98
CA ILE A 12 -4.76 8.78 -7.18
C ILE A 12 -4.29 9.39 -8.49
N ASP A 13 -5.21 9.84 -9.33
CA ASP A 13 -4.87 10.56 -10.57
C ASP A 13 -4.53 12.04 -10.29
N ARG A 14 -4.24 12.80 -11.35
CA ARG A 14 -3.79 14.20 -11.22
C ARG A 14 -4.91 15.14 -10.79
N GLU A 15 -6.14 14.70 -10.98
CA GLU A 15 -7.38 15.39 -10.62
C GLU A 15 -7.79 15.09 -9.16
N GLY A 16 -7.04 14.23 -8.46
CA GLY A 16 -7.30 13.88 -7.07
C GLY A 16 -8.31 12.74 -6.88
N LYS A 17 -8.74 12.07 -7.96
CA LYS A 17 -9.67 10.94 -7.88
C LYS A 17 -8.93 9.64 -7.59
N ILE A 18 -9.51 8.82 -6.72
CA ILE A 18 -9.02 7.47 -6.45
C ILE A 18 -9.35 6.57 -7.65
N VAL A 19 -8.31 6.05 -8.30
CA VAL A 19 -8.39 5.20 -9.50
C VAL A 19 -7.86 3.78 -9.26
N GLY A 20 -7.63 3.42 -8.00
CA GLY A 20 -7.21 2.09 -7.58
C GLY A 20 -6.93 2.02 -6.09
N VAL A 21 -7.13 0.83 -5.49
CA VAL A 21 -6.89 0.56 -4.08
C VAL A 21 -6.18 -0.78 -3.97
N LEU A 22 -5.06 -0.80 -3.24
CA LEU A 22 -4.45 -2.02 -2.73
C LEU A 22 -4.81 -2.13 -1.24
N PRO A 23 -5.81 -2.95 -0.88
CA PRO A 23 -6.23 -3.09 0.51
C PRO A 23 -5.24 -3.97 1.27
N GLY A 24 -5.05 -3.65 2.54
CA GLY A 24 -4.54 -4.60 3.52
C GLY A 24 -5.60 -5.66 3.86
N PRO A 25 -5.25 -6.61 4.73
CA PRO A 25 -6.20 -7.57 5.26
C PRO A 25 -7.35 -6.91 6.04
N GLU A 26 -8.49 -7.59 6.16
CA GLU A 26 -9.61 -7.12 6.99
C GLU A 26 -9.17 -6.94 8.46
N PRO A 27 -9.74 -5.97 9.21
CA PRO A 27 -9.43 -5.79 10.62
C PRO A 27 -9.56 -7.09 11.43
N GLY A 28 -8.52 -7.43 12.18
CA GLY A 28 -8.46 -8.65 12.98
C GLY A 28 -8.22 -9.94 12.18
N LYS A 29 -8.09 -9.88 10.86
CA LYS A 29 -7.79 -11.03 10.01
C LYS A 29 -6.48 -10.80 9.25
N GLY A 30 -5.59 -11.79 9.27
CA GLY A 30 -4.33 -11.71 8.53
C GLY A 30 -3.29 -10.79 9.18
N ARG A 31 -2.29 -10.39 8.40
CA ARG A 31 -1.13 -9.64 8.90
C ARG A 31 -1.44 -8.15 8.96
N HIS A 32 -0.95 -7.49 10.00
CA HIS A 32 -1.01 -6.04 10.10
C HIS A 32 -0.38 -5.39 8.85
N PHE A 33 -1.00 -4.30 8.39
CA PHE A 33 -0.59 -3.59 7.18
C PHE A 33 -0.68 -2.08 7.42
N ASP A 34 0.47 -1.50 7.75
CA ASP A 34 0.60 -0.08 8.13
C ASP A 34 1.63 0.61 7.22
N PRO A 35 1.30 0.81 5.93
CA PRO A 35 2.23 1.40 4.97
C PRO A 35 2.47 2.88 5.32
N HIS A 36 3.74 3.29 5.37
CA HIS A 36 4.12 4.67 5.66
C HIS A 36 4.90 5.31 4.53
N GLN A 37 5.76 4.53 3.86
CA GLN A 37 6.52 4.98 2.71
C GLN A 37 6.31 4.05 1.51
N ILE A 38 6.29 4.63 0.32
CA ILE A 38 6.06 3.92 -0.94
C ILE A 38 7.09 4.35 -1.99
N ALA A 39 7.58 3.37 -2.75
CA ALA A 39 8.33 3.58 -3.98
C ALA A 39 7.74 2.72 -5.10
N LEU A 40 7.87 3.18 -6.34
CA LEU A 40 7.40 2.49 -7.53
C LEU A 40 8.59 2.18 -8.43
N ASP A 41 8.55 1.02 -9.08
CA ASP A 41 9.49 0.65 -10.14
C ASP A 41 8.81 0.71 -11.52
N LYS A 42 9.62 0.68 -12.59
CA LYS A 42 9.19 0.83 -13.99
C LYS A 42 8.22 -0.28 -14.44
N ASP A 43 8.26 -1.43 -13.78
CA ASP A 43 7.37 -2.57 -14.01
C ASP A 43 6.03 -2.47 -13.24
N ASN A 44 5.74 -1.32 -12.64
CA ASN A 44 4.60 -1.10 -11.73
C ASN A 44 4.67 -1.90 -10.42
N SER A 45 5.83 -2.43 -10.04
CA SER A 45 6.01 -2.96 -8.69
C SER A 45 5.88 -1.85 -7.65
N ILE A 46 5.20 -2.16 -6.56
CA ILE A 46 5.04 -1.29 -5.40
C ILE A 46 5.93 -1.82 -4.28
N PHE A 47 6.82 -0.98 -3.77
CA PHE A 47 7.58 -1.23 -2.55
C PHE A 47 6.98 -0.41 -1.43
N ALA A 48 6.55 -1.06 -0.35
CA ALA A 48 5.98 -0.40 0.82
C ALA A 48 6.83 -0.70 2.04
N ALA A 49 7.22 0.34 2.78
CA ALA A 49 7.80 0.22 4.11
C ALA A 49 6.70 0.43 5.15
N GLU A 50 6.59 -0.50 6.09
CA GLU A 50 5.56 -0.51 7.12
C GLU A 50 6.13 -0.13 8.49
N VAL A 51 5.43 0.76 9.22
CA VAL A 51 5.82 1.18 10.58
C VAL A 51 5.56 0.08 11.59
N MET A 52 4.52 -0.73 11.40
CA MET A 52 4.31 -2.01 12.05
C MET A 52 3.94 -2.99 10.94
N PRO A 53 4.57 -4.16 10.78
CA PRO A 53 5.46 -4.90 11.68
C PRO A 53 6.98 -4.76 11.33
N TRP A 54 7.46 -3.55 11.06
CA TRP A 54 8.88 -3.27 10.73
C TRP A 54 9.43 -4.06 9.54
N ARG A 55 8.75 -4.00 8.41
CA ARG A 55 9.16 -4.73 7.21
C ARG A 55 9.02 -3.89 5.97
N VAL A 56 9.66 -4.37 4.91
CA VAL A 56 9.45 -3.91 3.55
C VAL A 56 8.75 -5.01 2.77
N GLN A 57 7.76 -4.65 1.96
CA GLN A 57 7.06 -5.55 1.06
C GLN A 57 7.17 -5.08 -0.38
N LYS A 58 7.20 -6.05 -1.30
CA LYS A 58 7.06 -5.83 -2.74
C LYS A 58 5.72 -6.42 -3.21
N PHE A 59 4.90 -5.63 -3.87
CA PHE A 59 3.70 -6.06 -4.57
C PHE A 59 3.91 -5.90 -6.07
N ARG A 60 3.48 -6.90 -6.85
CA ARG A 60 3.48 -6.85 -8.31
C ARG A 60 2.28 -7.62 -8.84
N LEU A 61 1.83 -7.26 -10.02
CA LEU A 61 0.89 -8.10 -10.77
C LEU A 61 1.61 -9.38 -11.18
N LYS A 62 0.89 -10.50 -11.21
CA LYS A 62 1.42 -11.77 -11.74
C LYS A 62 1.53 -11.70 -13.26
#